data_AF-G2PN66-F1
#
_entry.id   AF-G2PN66-F1
#
_cell.length_a   1.000
_cell.length_b   1.000
_cell.length_c   1.000
_cell.angle_alpha   90.00
_cell.angle_beta   90.00
_cell.angle_gamma   90.00
#
_symmetry.space_group_name_H-M   'P 1'
#
loop_
_entity.id
_entity.type
_entity.pdbx_description
1 polymer ?
#
loop_
_entity_poly.entity_id
_entity_poly.type
_entity_poly.pdbx_seq_one_letter_code
_entity_poly.pdbx_strand_id
1 'polypeptide(L)'
;MLGLRKGNYKTSTMKNRKLHFGILFIGLLAGSCYTEVIVEDDFIEESPVNTALVLESHDLWYVDINETRGNGEVPFLQRAFTISFDRGIVYTNNNLSGLGKTGNGLGIDVGAYATYSGQVEIDHDVDGLWLMELFALDNNTLELYDPRSDTSYILEGYQRNNFDYDMVFYDNIHYLLQEYQVWEKTYTSEVGALNEFDEENYLQFFADGGGLFRSSVDAQGIPLTNIQWDYEGDYEVYDEANDATLKTLTLDYDFLGNDYFELYVINDSTIELYHVSSGTVYEFTGRGYIQYLKSSDVTGKKRSKTKNPTMNVTRQRNM
;
A
#
# COMPACT_ATOMS: atom_id res chain seq x y z
N MET A 1 -3.00 71.13 74.37
CA MET A 1 -3.04 70.84 75.82
C MET A 1 -2.13 69.65 76.08
N LEU A 2 -1.04 69.87 76.84
CA LEU A 2 -0.08 68.91 77.45
C LEU A 2 0.42 67.73 76.59
N GLY A 3 1.70 67.40 76.44
CA GLY A 3 2.91 67.70 77.20
C GLY A 3 3.86 66.48 77.07
N LEU A 4 5.18 66.74 76.96
CA LEU A 4 6.35 65.95 77.44
C LEU A 4 6.32 64.40 77.28
N ARG A 5 7.36 63.70 76.80
CA ARG A 5 8.73 63.72 77.34
C ARG A 5 9.65 62.78 76.52
N LYS A 6 10.95 63.10 76.57
CA LYS A 6 12.14 62.42 76.03
C LYS A 6 12.22 60.89 76.27
N GLY A 7 12.92 60.23 75.35
CA GLY A 7 13.64 58.98 75.59
C GLY A 7 14.51 58.55 74.39
N ASN A 8 15.74 59.09 74.29
CA ASN A 8 16.81 58.51 73.48
C ASN A 8 17.63 57.59 74.38
N TYR A 9 17.91 56.33 74.01
CA TYR A 9 19.19 55.65 74.26
C TYR A 9 19.33 54.35 73.42
N LYS A 10 20.29 54.41 72.49
CA LYS A 10 21.29 53.40 72.05
C LYS A 10 20.90 51.91 71.85
N THR A 11 20.96 51.54 70.57
CA THR A 11 21.72 50.40 69.97
C THR A 11 21.82 49.07 70.74
N SER A 12 21.15 48.05 70.21
CA SER A 12 21.68 46.69 70.11
C SER A 12 21.07 46.00 68.89
N THR A 13 21.90 45.78 67.86
CA THR A 13 21.56 44.94 66.70
C THR A 13 21.58 43.48 67.11
N MET A 14 20.41 42.92 67.44
CA MET A 14 20.17 41.48 67.38
C MET A 14 19.53 41.17 66.02
N LYS A 15 20.35 40.71 65.06
CA LYS A 15 19.86 40.22 63.77
C LYS A 15 19.42 38.77 63.95
N ASN A 16 18.11 38.55 63.91
CA ASN A 16 17.47 37.24 64.00
C ASN A 16 18.05 36.27 62.95
N ARG A 17 18.71 35.20 63.43
CA ARG A 17 18.81 33.94 62.68
C ARG A 17 17.40 33.32 62.68
N LYS A 18 16.68 33.48 61.57
CA LYS A 18 15.59 32.59 61.19
C LYS A 18 15.87 32.05 59.79
N LEU A 19 16.36 30.81 59.83
CA LEU A 19 16.12 29.72 58.89
C LEU A 19 15.34 30.07 57.62
N HIS A 20 16.05 30.13 56.49
CA HIS A 20 15.52 29.70 55.20
C HIS A 20 16.39 28.53 54.74
N PHE A 21 15.98 27.33 55.16
CA PHE A 21 16.39 26.08 54.52
C PHE A 21 15.39 25.85 53.38
N GLY A 22 15.89 25.73 52.16
CA GLY A 22 15.07 25.37 51.00
C GLY A 22 15.38 26.25 49.80
N ILE A 23 15.71 25.59 48.68
CA ILE A 23 16.06 26.16 47.37
C ILE A 23 17.55 26.56 47.25
N LEU A 24 18.44 25.57 47.33
CA LEU A 24 19.71 25.63 46.58
C LEU A 24 20.18 24.23 46.12
N PHE A 25 19.25 23.37 45.71
CA PHE A 25 19.60 22.05 45.15
C PHE A 25 18.58 21.56 44.12
N ILE A 26 18.12 22.44 43.21
CA ILE A 26 17.38 22.04 41.99
C ILE A 26 17.90 22.86 40.80
N GLY A 27 19.23 22.94 40.68
CA GLY A 27 19.90 23.64 39.57
C GLY A 27 20.96 22.81 38.84
N LEU A 28 21.13 21.53 39.22
CA LEU A 28 22.17 20.66 38.68
C LEU A 28 21.64 19.38 38.02
N LEU A 29 20.32 19.27 37.82
CA LEU A 29 19.70 18.15 37.08
C LEU A 29 18.88 18.59 35.86
N ALA A 30 18.92 19.87 35.49
CA ALA A 30 18.31 20.39 34.26
C ALA A 30 19.34 20.52 33.13
N GLY A 31 20.33 19.62 33.09
CA GLY A 31 21.02 19.31 31.84
C GLY A 31 20.15 18.33 31.09
N SER A 32 19.11 18.81 30.39
CA SER A 32 18.52 18.01 29.33
C SER A 32 19.67 17.62 28.40
N CYS A 33 19.87 16.33 28.19
CA CYS A 33 20.47 15.89 26.94
C CYS A 33 19.58 16.46 25.86
N TYR A 34 19.96 17.62 25.31
CA TYR A 34 19.65 17.87 23.92
C TYR A 34 20.39 16.75 23.21
N THR A 35 19.66 15.71 22.83
CA THR A 35 20.04 15.06 21.59
C THR A 35 19.80 16.17 20.59
N GLU A 36 20.87 16.82 20.15
CA GLU A 36 20.82 17.35 18.79
C GLU A 36 20.52 16.10 17.97
N VAL A 37 19.24 15.92 17.64
CA VAL A 37 18.91 15.20 16.44
C VAL A 37 19.64 16.03 15.42
N ILE A 38 20.81 15.54 15.03
CA ILE A 38 21.35 15.83 13.73
C ILE A 38 20.24 15.28 12.83
N VAL A 39 19.22 16.09 12.59
CA VAL A 39 18.62 16.11 11.28
C VAL A 39 19.84 16.53 10.49
N GLU A 40 20.47 15.54 9.85
CA GLU A 40 21.10 15.85 8.59
C GLU A 40 19.94 16.48 7.81
N ASP A 41 19.80 17.81 7.93
CA ASP A 41 19.62 18.62 6.75
C ASP A 41 20.87 18.31 5.94
N ASP A 42 20.90 17.12 5.33
CA ASP A 42 21.24 17.03 3.95
C ASP A 42 20.29 18.04 3.30
N PHE A 43 20.75 19.30 3.29
CA PHE A 43 20.76 19.99 2.03
C PHE A 43 21.23 18.94 1.04
N ILE A 44 20.26 18.33 0.37
CA ILE A 44 20.44 17.93 -1.00
C ILE A 44 20.93 19.25 -1.60
N GLU A 45 22.26 19.44 -1.68
CA GLU A 45 22.83 20.13 -2.82
C GLU A 45 21.96 19.63 -3.96
N GLU A 46 21.32 20.53 -4.70
CA GLU A 46 20.88 20.23 -6.05
C GLU A 46 22.12 19.68 -6.75
N SER A 47 22.37 18.39 -6.54
CA SER A 47 23.20 17.62 -7.40
C SER A 47 22.47 17.81 -8.70
N PRO A 48 23.15 18.27 -9.75
CA PRO A 48 22.58 18.28 -11.09
C PRO A 48 22.50 16.82 -11.51
N VAL A 49 21.71 16.04 -10.78
CA VAL A 49 21.41 14.67 -11.10
C VAL A 49 20.70 14.80 -12.41
N ASN A 50 21.33 14.26 -13.44
CA ASN A 50 20.69 14.19 -14.73
C ASN A 50 19.43 13.37 -14.52
N THR A 51 18.28 14.04 -14.56
CA THR A 51 16.99 13.43 -14.25
C THR A 51 16.72 12.21 -15.15
N ALA A 52 17.21 12.24 -16.40
CA ALA A 52 17.16 11.07 -17.27
C ALA A 52 17.99 9.90 -16.72
N LEU A 53 19.19 10.15 -16.17
CA LEU A 53 20.01 9.10 -15.56
C LEU A 53 19.32 8.46 -14.35
N VAL A 54 18.58 9.22 -13.55
CA VAL A 54 17.81 8.63 -12.43
C VAL A 54 16.67 7.80 -12.97
N LEU A 55 15.81 8.38 -13.81
CA LEU A 55 14.64 7.69 -14.32
C LEU A 55 15.00 6.41 -15.08
N GLU A 56 16.10 6.43 -15.85
CA GLU A 56 16.60 5.29 -16.65
C GLU A 56 17.59 4.41 -15.88
N SER A 57 17.86 4.67 -14.58
CA SER A 57 18.76 3.84 -13.77
C SER A 57 18.19 2.45 -13.47
N HIS A 58 16.86 2.33 -13.53
CA HIS A 58 16.11 1.11 -13.27
C HIS A 58 15.21 0.81 -14.45
N ASP A 59 15.05 -0.48 -14.76
CA ASP A 59 14.11 -0.90 -15.81
C ASP A 59 12.66 -0.67 -15.36
N LEU A 60 12.37 -0.87 -14.08
CA LEU A 60 11.04 -0.78 -13.48
C LEU A 60 11.08 0.10 -12.23
N TRP A 61 10.06 0.94 -12.09
CA TRP A 61 9.74 1.64 -10.86
C TRP A 61 8.40 1.13 -10.34
N TYR A 62 8.41 0.40 -9.22
CA TYR A 62 7.19 -0.01 -8.52
C TYR A 62 6.54 1.20 -7.86
N VAL A 63 5.24 1.40 -8.11
CA VAL A 63 4.48 2.52 -7.54
C VAL A 63 3.86 2.08 -6.22
N ASP A 64 4.45 2.50 -5.10
CA ASP A 64 3.91 2.24 -3.78
C ASP A 64 2.78 3.23 -3.45
N ILE A 65 1.55 2.77 -3.65
CA ILE A 65 0.37 3.59 -3.38
C ILE A 65 0.20 3.85 -1.88
N ASN A 66 0.67 2.95 -1.02
CA ASN A 66 0.52 3.07 0.42
C ASN A 66 1.46 4.15 0.98
N GLU A 67 2.62 4.36 0.36
CA GLU A 67 3.58 5.42 0.71
C GLU A 67 3.29 6.78 0.04
N THR A 68 2.32 6.86 -0.88
CA THR A 68 1.92 8.12 -1.54
C THR A 68 1.50 9.20 -0.53
N ARG A 69 1.91 10.45 -0.67
CA ARG A 69 1.59 11.55 0.26
C ARG A 69 0.73 12.60 -0.44
N GLY A 70 -0.09 13.33 0.32
CA GLY A 70 -1.02 14.32 -0.23
C GLY A 70 -2.45 13.82 -0.39
N ASN A 71 -3.35 14.70 -0.81
CA ASN A 71 -4.78 14.40 -0.98
C ASN A 71 -5.26 14.44 -2.45
N GLY A 72 -4.40 14.87 -3.37
CA GLY A 72 -4.67 14.82 -4.81
C GLY A 72 -4.25 13.50 -5.44
N GLU A 73 -4.45 13.36 -6.75
CA GLU A 73 -4.07 12.17 -7.51
C GLU A 73 -3.49 12.56 -8.88
N VAL A 74 -2.45 11.83 -9.30
CA VAL A 74 -1.97 11.81 -10.68
C VAL A 74 -2.59 10.56 -11.34
N PRO A 75 -3.54 10.69 -12.29
CA PRO A 75 -4.40 9.57 -12.69
C PRO A 75 -3.67 8.34 -13.24
N PHE A 76 -2.58 8.50 -13.99
CA PHE A 76 -1.82 7.37 -14.52
C PHE A 76 -0.94 6.70 -13.45
N LEU A 77 -0.34 7.47 -12.54
CA LEU A 77 0.41 6.91 -11.40
C LEU A 77 -0.52 6.21 -10.40
N GLN A 78 -1.71 6.75 -10.16
CA GLN A 78 -2.72 6.14 -9.30
C GLN A 78 -3.20 4.77 -9.83
N ARG A 79 -3.01 4.48 -11.11
CA ARG A 79 -3.43 3.20 -11.73
C ARG A 79 -2.27 2.23 -11.92
N ALA A 80 -1.07 2.74 -12.18
CA ALA A 80 0.09 1.92 -12.46
C ALA A 80 0.53 1.11 -11.23
N PHE A 81 0.79 -0.18 -11.41
CA PHE A 81 1.57 -1.00 -10.48
C PHE A 81 3.06 -0.75 -10.66
N THR A 82 3.51 -0.63 -11.92
CA THR A 82 4.87 -0.20 -12.26
C THR A 82 4.86 0.82 -13.38
N ILE A 83 5.86 1.71 -13.37
CA ILE A 83 6.15 2.67 -14.43
C ILE A 83 7.61 2.52 -14.87
N SER A 84 7.89 2.72 -16.16
CA SER A 84 9.23 2.62 -16.74
C SER A 84 9.50 3.79 -17.66
N PHE A 85 10.74 4.24 -17.67
CA PHE A 85 11.24 5.31 -18.53
C PHE A 85 12.33 4.73 -19.43
N ASP A 86 12.07 4.64 -20.73
CA ASP A 86 13.05 4.11 -21.70
C ASP A 86 13.11 5.03 -22.93
N ARG A 87 14.26 5.70 -23.11
CA ARG A 87 14.61 6.47 -24.31
C ARG A 87 13.52 7.47 -24.73
N GLY A 88 12.95 8.17 -23.75
CA GLY A 88 11.92 9.19 -23.95
C GLY A 88 10.48 8.66 -24.06
N ILE A 89 10.26 7.35 -23.87
CA ILE A 89 8.93 6.74 -23.81
C ILE A 89 8.64 6.30 -22.37
N VAL A 90 7.42 6.58 -21.90
CA VAL A 90 6.92 6.10 -20.61
C VAL A 90 6.09 4.85 -20.85
N TYR A 91 6.34 3.79 -20.07
CA TYR A 91 5.54 2.58 -20.06
C TYR A 91 4.90 2.38 -18.69
N THR A 92 3.71 1.77 -18.62
CA THR A 92 3.09 1.37 -17.35
C THR A 92 2.46 -0.01 -17.40
N ASN A 93 2.44 -0.69 -16.25
CA ASN A 93 1.58 -1.86 -16.02
C ASN A 93 0.39 -1.45 -15.14
N ASN A 94 -0.80 -1.37 -15.71
CA ASN A 94 -2.03 -0.96 -14.99
C ASN A 94 -2.92 -2.16 -14.57
N ASN A 95 -2.52 -3.38 -14.97
CA ASN A 95 -3.18 -4.64 -14.65
C ASN A 95 -2.14 -5.57 -14.01
N LEU A 96 -2.58 -6.43 -13.08
CA LEU A 96 -1.75 -7.49 -12.52
C LEU A 96 -1.65 -8.65 -13.52
N SER A 97 -2.75 -8.90 -14.25
CA SER A 97 -2.74 -9.81 -15.40
C SER A 97 -1.69 -9.42 -16.44
N GLY A 98 -0.79 -10.35 -16.76
CA GLY A 98 0.28 -10.12 -17.73
C GLY A 98 1.45 -9.28 -17.22
N LEU A 99 1.51 -8.95 -15.93
CA LEU A 99 2.67 -8.31 -15.30
C LEU A 99 3.94 -9.13 -15.56
N GLY A 100 5.05 -8.46 -15.90
CA GLY A 100 6.31 -9.09 -16.27
C GLY A 100 6.35 -9.71 -17.68
N LYS A 101 5.21 -9.79 -18.38
CA LYS A 101 5.11 -10.31 -19.77
C LYS A 101 4.81 -9.19 -20.77
N THR A 102 3.88 -8.30 -20.42
CA THR A 102 3.42 -7.21 -21.29
C THR A 102 4.54 -6.23 -21.62
N GLY A 103 4.72 -5.90 -22.91
CA GLY A 103 5.76 -4.98 -23.37
C GLY A 103 7.17 -5.38 -22.94
N ASN A 104 7.47 -6.69 -22.95
CA ASN A 104 8.76 -7.22 -22.48
C ASN A 104 9.00 -6.90 -20.98
N GLY A 105 7.94 -6.89 -20.18
CA GLY A 105 7.95 -6.60 -18.75
C GLY A 105 7.80 -5.13 -18.38
N LEU A 106 8.03 -4.19 -19.31
CA LEU A 106 7.92 -2.74 -19.06
C LEU A 106 6.48 -2.24 -19.02
N GLY A 107 5.53 -3.03 -19.53
CA GLY A 107 4.13 -2.64 -19.63
C GLY A 107 3.77 -2.05 -20.98
N ILE A 108 2.65 -1.34 -21.05
CA ILE A 108 2.21 -0.67 -22.29
C ILE A 108 2.87 0.70 -22.37
N ASP A 109 3.35 1.09 -23.55
CA ASP A 109 3.70 2.50 -23.85
C ASP A 109 2.50 3.35 -23.45
N VAL A 110 2.64 4.45 -22.71
CA VAL A 110 1.57 5.38 -22.31
C VAL A 110 1.81 6.84 -22.71
N GLY A 111 2.86 7.10 -23.49
CA GLY A 111 3.22 8.44 -23.92
C GLY A 111 4.72 8.67 -23.88
N ALA A 112 5.10 9.95 -23.93
CA ALA A 112 6.50 10.36 -23.98
C ALA A 112 6.90 11.14 -22.71
N TYR A 113 8.20 11.19 -22.43
CA TYR A 113 8.74 12.10 -21.43
C TYR A 113 9.94 12.87 -21.93
N ALA A 114 10.11 14.06 -21.38
CA ALA A 114 11.32 14.87 -21.46
C ALA A 114 11.76 15.23 -20.03
N THR A 115 13.04 15.48 -19.86
CA THR A 115 13.62 15.79 -18.55
C THR A 115 14.23 17.18 -18.53
N TYR A 116 14.03 17.88 -17.43
CA TYR A 116 14.71 19.12 -17.06
C TYR A 116 15.52 18.91 -15.78
N SER A 117 16.16 19.95 -15.25
CA SER A 117 16.92 19.83 -13.99
C SER A 117 15.96 19.53 -12.84
N GLY A 118 16.00 18.30 -12.30
CA GLY A 118 15.16 17.88 -11.17
C GLY A 118 13.68 17.69 -11.52
N GLN A 119 13.32 17.65 -12.81
CA GLN A 119 11.92 17.58 -13.24
C GLN A 119 11.72 16.68 -14.45
N VAL A 120 10.56 16.04 -14.50
CA VAL A 120 10.11 15.26 -15.65
C VAL A 120 8.80 15.85 -16.18
N GLU A 121 8.77 16.10 -17.49
CA GLU A 121 7.55 16.43 -18.22
C GLU A 121 7.09 15.17 -18.94
N ILE A 122 5.91 14.68 -18.59
CA ILE A 122 5.28 13.51 -19.19
C ILE A 122 4.11 14.00 -20.05
N ASP A 123 4.14 13.69 -21.34
CA ASP A 123 3.01 13.83 -22.26
C ASP A 123 2.30 12.48 -22.32
N HIS A 124 1.33 12.29 -21.43
CA HIS A 124 0.55 11.06 -21.33
C HIS A 124 -0.56 11.04 -22.37
N ASP A 125 -0.67 9.97 -23.15
CA ASP A 125 -1.58 9.87 -24.30
C ASP A 125 -3.05 10.17 -23.97
N VAL A 126 -3.45 9.96 -22.72
CA VAL A 126 -4.82 10.15 -22.23
C VAL A 126 -4.94 11.29 -21.24
N ASP A 127 -3.98 11.43 -20.33
CA ASP A 127 -4.07 12.36 -19.19
C ASP A 127 -3.39 13.70 -19.49
N GLY A 128 -2.81 13.86 -20.68
CA GLY A 128 -2.18 15.09 -21.16
C GLY A 128 -0.82 15.36 -20.52
N LEU A 129 -0.46 16.64 -20.42
CA LEU A 129 0.85 17.09 -19.94
C LEU A 129 0.92 17.17 -18.42
N TRP A 130 1.95 16.55 -17.86
CA TRP A 130 2.29 16.57 -16.43
C TRP A 130 3.74 16.97 -16.23
N LEU A 131 3.96 18.06 -15.49
CA LEU A 131 5.29 18.49 -15.07
C LEU A 131 5.45 18.15 -13.58
N MET A 132 6.35 17.22 -13.28
CA MET A 132 6.57 16.69 -11.95
C MET A 132 8.00 16.98 -11.48
N GLU A 133 8.14 17.23 -10.19
CA GLU A 133 9.43 17.35 -9.53
C GLU A 133 9.90 15.97 -9.07
N LEU A 134 11.22 15.77 -9.12
CA LEU A 134 11.85 14.48 -8.89
C LEU A 134 12.89 14.61 -7.78
N PHE A 135 12.72 13.83 -6.72
CA PHE A 135 13.65 13.78 -5.60
C PHE A 135 14.16 12.33 -5.44
N ALA A 136 15.45 12.12 -5.65
CA ALA A 136 16.07 10.84 -5.32
C ALA A 136 16.24 10.77 -3.80
N LEU A 137 15.49 9.89 -3.14
CA LEU A 137 15.52 9.73 -1.69
C LEU A 137 16.69 8.84 -1.26
N ASP A 138 17.00 7.82 -2.07
CA ASP A 138 18.22 7.01 -1.97
C ASP A 138 18.59 6.40 -3.34
N ASN A 139 19.36 5.31 -3.35
CA ASN A 139 19.84 4.66 -4.58
C ASN A 139 18.73 4.01 -5.42
N ASN A 140 17.64 3.54 -4.81
CA ASN A 140 16.53 2.87 -5.47
C ASN A 140 15.16 3.47 -5.12
N THR A 141 15.10 4.47 -4.25
CA THR A 141 13.86 5.14 -3.87
C THR A 141 13.77 6.52 -4.51
N LEU A 142 12.66 6.75 -5.20
CA LEU A 142 12.37 7.99 -5.93
C LEU A 142 11.04 8.58 -5.48
N GLU A 143 11.02 9.87 -5.19
CA GLU A 143 9.79 10.64 -5.04
C GLU A 143 9.48 11.40 -6.34
N LEU A 144 8.29 11.15 -6.89
CA LEU A 144 7.68 11.94 -7.96
C LEU A 144 6.57 12.81 -7.36
N TYR A 145 6.81 14.12 -7.33
CA TYR A 145 5.89 15.10 -6.77
C TYR A 145 5.17 15.88 -7.88
N ASP A 146 3.84 15.91 -7.86
CA ASP A 146 3.03 16.82 -8.68
C ASP A 146 2.65 18.07 -7.85
N PRO A 147 3.23 19.25 -8.16
CA PRO A 147 2.94 20.48 -7.42
C PRO A 147 1.53 21.03 -7.67
N ARG A 148 0.81 20.54 -8.68
CA ARG A 148 -0.57 20.99 -8.98
C ARG A 148 -1.58 20.32 -8.06
N SER A 149 -1.43 19.03 -7.79
CA SER A 149 -2.28 18.25 -6.91
C SER A 149 -1.76 18.18 -5.48
N ASP A 150 -0.54 18.66 -5.23
CA ASP A 150 0.18 18.53 -3.96
C ASP A 150 0.25 17.06 -3.52
N THR A 151 0.71 16.20 -4.43
CA THR A 151 0.77 14.74 -4.25
C THR A 151 2.16 14.21 -4.59
N SER A 152 2.71 13.42 -3.69
CA SER A 152 3.97 12.70 -3.89
C SER A 152 3.73 11.22 -4.04
N TYR A 153 4.27 10.61 -5.09
CA TYR A 153 4.33 9.15 -5.26
C TYR A 153 5.73 8.67 -4.92
N ILE A 154 5.82 7.64 -4.07
CA ILE A 154 7.08 6.98 -3.74
C ILE A 154 7.24 5.76 -4.65
N LEU A 155 8.38 5.69 -5.32
CA LEU A 155 8.69 4.66 -6.28
C LEU A 155 9.94 3.89 -5.87
N GLU A 156 9.87 2.57 -6.00
CA GLU A 156 10.98 1.66 -5.71
C GLU A 156 11.54 1.07 -7.02
N GLY A 157 12.83 1.27 -7.25
CA GLY A 157 13.53 0.94 -8.48
C GLY A 157 14.05 -0.49 -8.51
N TYR A 158 13.82 -1.19 -9.62
CA TYR A 158 14.26 -2.57 -9.83
C TYR A 158 14.77 -2.81 -11.26
N GLN A 159 15.63 -3.81 -11.40
CA GLN A 159 15.97 -4.38 -12.71
C GLN A 159 14.95 -5.48 -13.04
N ARG A 160 14.49 -5.61 -14.29
CA ARG A 160 13.43 -6.60 -14.60
C ARG A 160 13.76 -8.03 -14.22
N ASN A 161 15.04 -8.38 -14.25
CA ASN A 161 15.54 -9.71 -13.95
C ASN A 161 15.69 -10.02 -12.45
N ASN A 162 15.59 -9.01 -11.58
CA ASN A 162 15.65 -9.15 -10.12
C ASN A 162 14.38 -8.68 -9.41
N PHE A 163 13.37 -8.23 -10.17
CA PHE A 163 12.11 -7.78 -9.62
C PHE A 163 11.26 -8.96 -9.17
N ASP A 164 10.76 -8.87 -7.93
CA ASP A 164 9.81 -9.82 -7.37
C ASP A 164 8.40 -9.48 -7.87
N TYR A 165 7.97 -10.15 -8.93
CA TYR A 165 6.62 -9.98 -9.48
C TYR A 165 5.55 -10.55 -8.56
N ASP A 166 5.88 -11.56 -7.75
CA ASP A 166 4.94 -12.21 -6.84
C ASP A 166 4.53 -11.26 -5.71
N MET A 167 5.49 -10.51 -5.17
CA MET A 167 5.26 -9.43 -4.20
C MET A 167 4.17 -8.46 -4.65
N VAL A 168 4.16 -8.09 -5.94
CA VAL A 168 3.17 -7.13 -6.47
C VAL A 168 1.74 -7.68 -6.38
N PHE A 169 1.54 -8.99 -6.61
CA PHE A 169 0.22 -9.59 -6.45
C PHE A 169 -0.22 -9.58 -4.99
N TYR A 170 0.66 -9.91 -4.05
CA TYR A 170 0.35 -9.96 -2.62
C TYR A 170 0.09 -8.57 -2.03
N ASP A 171 0.88 -7.56 -2.39
CA ASP A 171 0.66 -6.17 -1.98
C ASP A 171 -0.65 -5.59 -2.52
N ASN A 172 -1.12 -6.13 -3.64
CA ASN A 172 -2.30 -5.64 -4.37
C ASN A 172 -3.39 -6.71 -4.44
N ILE A 173 -3.49 -7.58 -3.44
CA ILE A 173 -4.36 -8.77 -3.47
C ILE A 173 -5.83 -8.44 -3.74
N HIS A 174 -6.35 -7.33 -3.20
CA HIS A 174 -7.72 -6.86 -3.48
C HIS A 174 -7.91 -6.49 -4.96
N TYR A 175 -6.88 -5.96 -5.63
CA TYR A 175 -6.95 -5.69 -7.06
C TYR A 175 -7.00 -6.98 -7.86
N LEU A 176 -6.19 -7.98 -7.49
CA LEU A 176 -6.22 -9.29 -8.14
C LEU A 176 -7.61 -9.91 -8.03
N LEU A 177 -8.15 -10.01 -6.81
CA LEU A 177 -9.48 -10.58 -6.54
C LEU A 177 -10.60 -9.88 -7.32
N GLN A 178 -10.40 -8.64 -7.73
CA GLN A 178 -11.38 -7.80 -8.41
C GLN A 178 -11.03 -7.51 -9.89
N GLU A 179 -9.98 -8.14 -10.44
CA GLU A 179 -9.55 -7.99 -11.84
C GLU A 179 -10.36 -8.88 -12.80
N TYR A 180 -11.08 -9.85 -12.24
CA TYR A 180 -11.97 -10.75 -12.96
C TYR A 180 -13.40 -10.54 -12.47
N GLN A 181 -14.38 -10.69 -13.38
CA GLN A 181 -15.80 -10.61 -13.02
C GLN A 181 -16.19 -11.67 -11.98
N VAL A 182 -15.64 -12.88 -12.13
CA VAL A 182 -15.84 -14.00 -11.19
C VAL A 182 -14.58 -14.86 -11.12
N TRP A 183 -14.43 -15.60 -10.04
CA TRP A 183 -13.49 -16.68 -9.84
C TRP A 183 -14.26 -18.00 -9.92
N GLU A 184 -13.99 -18.81 -10.94
CA GLU A 184 -14.62 -20.13 -11.10
C GLU A 184 -13.71 -21.22 -10.51
N LYS A 185 -14.26 -22.07 -9.65
CA LYS A 185 -13.56 -23.22 -9.09
C LYS A 185 -13.15 -24.14 -10.23
N THR A 186 -11.87 -24.48 -10.32
CA THR A 186 -11.33 -25.38 -11.35
C THR A 186 -10.74 -26.65 -10.76
N TYR A 187 -10.53 -26.69 -9.45
CA TYR A 187 -10.00 -27.84 -8.74
C TYR A 187 -10.48 -27.88 -7.29
N THR A 188 -10.70 -29.10 -6.78
CA THR A 188 -10.89 -29.42 -5.37
C THR A 188 -10.02 -30.64 -5.07
N SER A 189 -9.26 -30.63 -3.98
CA SER A 189 -8.43 -31.77 -3.61
C SER A 189 -9.23 -32.98 -3.13
N GLU A 190 -8.68 -34.18 -3.34
CA GLU A 190 -9.24 -35.43 -2.78
C GLU A 190 -8.94 -35.61 -1.28
N VAL A 191 -8.19 -34.68 -0.68
CA VAL A 191 -7.82 -34.65 0.74
C VAL A 191 -8.63 -33.54 1.43
N GLY A 192 -9.00 -33.78 2.67
CA GLY A 192 -9.76 -32.85 3.51
C GLY A 192 -11.07 -33.46 4.03
N ALA A 193 -11.66 -32.83 5.04
CA ALA A 193 -12.99 -33.18 5.52
C ALA A 193 -14.07 -32.52 4.65
N LEU A 194 -15.17 -33.24 4.38
CA LEU A 194 -16.30 -32.66 3.65
C LEU A 194 -16.87 -31.45 4.41
N ASN A 195 -17.16 -30.38 3.69
CA ASN A 195 -17.64 -29.11 4.20
C ASN A 195 -18.57 -28.42 3.20
N GLU A 196 -19.38 -27.44 3.63
CA GLU A 196 -20.42 -26.84 2.80
C GLU A 196 -19.84 -26.06 1.60
N PHE A 197 -18.66 -25.44 1.78
CA PHE A 197 -17.94 -24.75 0.70
C PHE A 197 -17.52 -25.69 -0.45
N ASP A 198 -17.49 -27.02 -0.25
CA ASP A 198 -17.24 -27.98 -1.33
C ASP A 198 -18.22 -27.81 -2.51
N GLU A 199 -19.42 -27.28 -2.26
CA GLU A 199 -20.47 -27.09 -3.28
C GLU A 199 -20.34 -25.75 -4.04
N GLU A 200 -19.59 -24.77 -3.52
CA GLU A 200 -19.47 -23.44 -4.12
C GLU A 200 -18.49 -23.42 -5.30
N ASN A 201 -18.99 -23.08 -6.49
CA ASN A 201 -18.22 -23.14 -7.74
C ASN A 201 -17.84 -21.77 -8.30
N TYR A 202 -18.45 -20.69 -7.81
CA TYR A 202 -18.09 -19.33 -8.23
C TYR A 202 -18.00 -18.40 -7.03
N LEU A 203 -17.00 -17.53 -7.03
CA LEU A 203 -16.85 -16.41 -6.10
C LEU A 203 -16.79 -15.10 -6.88
N GLN A 204 -17.31 -14.03 -6.30
CA GLN A 204 -17.11 -12.67 -6.80
C GLN A 204 -16.84 -11.73 -5.63
N PHE A 205 -15.79 -10.92 -5.78
CA PHE A 205 -15.38 -9.91 -4.81
C PHE A 205 -15.68 -8.51 -5.37
N PHE A 206 -16.26 -7.63 -4.56
CA PHE A 206 -16.63 -6.28 -4.99
C PHE A 206 -15.62 -5.22 -4.56
N ALA A 207 -15.45 -4.22 -5.43
CA ALA A 207 -14.62 -3.04 -5.18
C ALA A 207 -15.45 -1.91 -4.55
N ASP A 208 -16.22 -2.20 -3.51
CA ASP A 208 -17.14 -1.24 -2.88
C ASP A 208 -16.57 -0.56 -1.62
N GLY A 209 -15.36 -0.94 -1.20
CA GLY A 209 -14.72 -0.47 0.01
C GLY A 209 -15.33 -1.03 1.30
N GLY A 210 -16.33 -1.92 1.18
CA GLY A 210 -17.02 -2.60 2.28
C GLY A 210 -16.65 -4.07 2.44
N GLY A 211 -15.99 -4.66 1.44
CA GLY A 211 -15.58 -6.07 1.50
C GLY A 211 -16.74 -7.01 1.20
N LEU A 212 -17.66 -6.66 0.30
CA LEU A 212 -18.74 -7.57 -0.07
C LEU A 212 -18.23 -8.68 -1.00
N PHE A 213 -18.67 -9.92 -0.77
CA PHE A 213 -18.55 -11.02 -1.71
C PHE A 213 -19.89 -11.71 -1.95
N ARG A 214 -19.94 -12.52 -3.00
CA ARG A 214 -21.02 -13.46 -3.24
C ARG A 214 -20.50 -14.75 -3.84
N SER A 215 -21.22 -15.83 -3.60
CA SER A 215 -20.89 -17.14 -4.12
C SER A 215 -22.09 -17.89 -4.68
N SER A 216 -21.80 -18.92 -5.46
CA SER A 216 -22.80 -19.67 -6.23
C SER A 216 -22.43 -21.14 -6.29
N VAL A 217 -23.44 -22.01 -6.13
CA VAL A 217 -23.32 -23.47 -6.28
C VAL A 217 -23.63 -23.94 -7.70
N ASP A 218 -24.03 -23.03 -8.61
CA ASP A 218 -24.23 -23.36 -10.02
C ASP A 218 -23.06 -24.16 -10.61
N ALA A 219 -23.36 -25.02 -11.58
CA ALA A 219 -22.34 -25.85 -12.22
C ALA A 219 -21.26 -25.00 -12.92
N GLN A 220 -20.03 -25.52 -12.91
CA GLN A 220 -18.88 -24.97 -13.66
C GLN A 220 -19.19 -24.87 -15.17
N GLY A 221 -18.56 -23.92 -15.85
CA GLY A 221 -18.60 -23.72 -17.30
C GLY A 221 -19.85 -23.02 -17.84
N ILE A 222 -20.77 -22.53 -16.99
CA ILE A 222 -21.95 -21.81 -17.47
C ILE A 222 -21.60 -20.38 -17.95
N PRO A 223 -22.44 -19.76 -18.79
CA PRO A 223 -22.25 -18.36 -19.17
C PRO A 223 -22.30 -17.43 -17.94
N LEU A 224 -21.39 -16.44 -17.86
CA LEU A 224 -21.29 -15.53 -16.71
C LEU A 224 -22.60 -14.79 -16.41
N THR A 225 -23.39 -14.48 -17.44
CA THR A 225 -24.70 -13.83 -17.31
C THR A 225 -25.77 -14.70 -16.68
N ASN A 226 -25.53 -16.01 -16.59
CA ASN A 226 -26.51 -16.98 -16.12
C ASN A 226 -26.27 -17.40 -14.67
N ILE A 227 -25.11 -17.08 -14.08
CA ILE A 227 -24.76 -17.41 -12.69
C ILE A 227 -25.84 -16.82 -11.77
N GLN A 228 -26.49 -17.69 -11.01
CA GLN A 228 -27.37 -17.32 -9.91
C GLN A 228 -26.57 -17.32 -8.61
N TRP A 229 -26.67 -16.25 -7.83
CA TRP A 229 -25.91 -16.11 -6.59
C TRP A 229 -26.75 -16.66 -5.44
N ASP A 230 -26.19 -17.65 -4.74
CA ASP A 230 -26.85 -18.38 -3.66
C ASP A 230 -26.54 -17.74 -2.30
N TYR A 231 -25.32 -17.23 -2.16
CA TYR A 231 -24.84 -16.62 -0.93
C TYR A 231 -24.24 -15.23 -1.19
N GLU A 232 -24.39 -14.35 -0.21
CA GLU A 232 -23.83 -13.02 -0.16
C GLU A 232 -23.37 -12.78 1.29
N GLY A 233 -22.23 -12.13 1.46
CA GLY A 233 -21.64 -11.89 2.77
C GLY A 233 -20.44 -10.95 2.68
N ASP A 234 -19.73 -10.80 3.79
CA ASP A 234 -18.54 -9.96 3.88
C ASP A 234 -17.27 -10.81 3.80
N TYR A 235 -16.23 -10.30 3.15
CA TYR A 235 -14.92 -10.90 3.07
C TYR A 235 -13.87 -9.97 3.68
N GLU A 236 -12.93 -10.55 4.41
CA GLU A 236 -11.78 -9.83 4.95
C GLU A 236 -10.49 -10.54 4.59
N VAL A 237 -9.55 -9.78 4.03
CA VAL A 237 -8.19 -10.26 3.73
C VAL A 237 -7.25 -9.72 4.78
N TYR A 238 -6.42 -10.59 5.34
CA TYR A 238 -5.42 -10.23 6.33
C TYR A 238 -4.01 -10.42 5.76
N ASP A 239 -3.11 -9.55 6.19
CA ASP A 239 -1.68 -9.74 6.01
C ASP A 239 -1.16 -10.70 7.10
N GLU A 240 -0.27 -11.63 6.74
CA GLU A 240 0.43 -12.44 7.72
C GLU A 240 1.69 -11.73 8.21
N ALA A 241 1.81 -11.55 9.53
CA ALA A 241 2.80 -10.66 10.15
C ALA A 241 4.26 -10.97 9.79
N ASN A 242 4.57 -12.22 9.44
CA ASN A 242 5.94 -12.68 9.19
C ASN A 242 6.09 -13.37 7.83
N ASP A 243 5.10 -13.25 6.94
CA ASP A 243 5.10 -13.95 5.66
C ASP A 243 4.37 -13.12 4.60
N ALA A 244 5.13 -12.35 3.81
CA ALA A 244 4.58 -11.51 2.75
C ALA A 244 3.96 -12.31 1.59
N THR A 245 4.24 -13.62 1.50
CA THR A 245 3.75 -14.52 0.45
C THR A 245 2.54 -15.34 0.90
N LEU A 246 1.94 -14.99 2.03
CA LEU A 246 0.71 -15.58 2.54
C LEU A 246 -0.27 -14.45 2.88
N LYS A 247 -1.49 -14.59 2.39
CA LYS A 247 -2.64 -13.87 2.91
C LYS A 247 -3.60 -14.86 3.53
N THR A 248 -4.47 -14.37 4.39
CA THR A 248 -5.60 -15.16 4.86
C THR A 248 -6.88 -14.47 4.43
N LEU A 249 -7.89 -15.27 4.13
CA LEU A 249 -9.20 -14.81 3.66
C LEU A 249 -10.26 -15.41 4.57
N THR A 250 -11.07 -14.55 5.18
CA THR A 250 -12.29 -14.94 5.86
C THR A 250 -13.47 -14.60 4.97
N LEU A 251 -14.36 -15.56 4.75
CA LEU A 251 -15.68 -15.35 4.15
C LEU A 251 -16.71 -15.46 5.29
N ASP A 252 -17.39 -14.36 5.61
CA ASP A 252 -18.42 -14.26 6.64
C ASP A 252 -19.80 -14.29 5.99
N TYR A 253 -20.55 -15.36 6.24
CA TYR A 253 -21.91 -15.58 5.74
C TYR A 253 -22.97 -15.16 6.78
N ASP A 254 -22.66 -14.15 7.61
CA ASP A 254 -23.46 -13.65 8.71
C ASP A 254 -23.84 -14.75 9.73
N PHE A 255 -25.12 -15.14 9.72
CA PHE A 255 -25.69 -16.10 10.65
C PHE A 255 -25.43 -17.56 10.24
N LEU A 256 -24.88 -17.78 9.03
CA LEU A 256 -24.52 -19.11 8.53
C LEU A 256 -23.12 -19.55 8.96
N GLY A 257 -22.30 -18.63 9.48
CA GLY A 257 -20.93 -18.89 9.92
C GLY A 257 -19.90 -18.39 8.93
N ASN A 258 -18.64 -18.77 9.17
CA ASN A 258 -17.50 -18.21 8.45
C ASN A 258 -16.59 -19.33 7.96
N ASP A 259 -16.09 -19.20 6.75
CA ASP A 259 -15.00 -20.02 6.23
C ASP A 259 -13.68 -19.23 6.29
N TYR A 260 -12.61 -19.94 6.65
CA TYR A 260 -11.29 -19.37 6.85
C TYR A 260 -10.23 -20.08 6.00
N PHE A 261 -9.56 -19.31 5.16
CA PHE A 261 -8.62 -19.81 4.16
C PHE A 261 -7.24 -19.21 4.29
N GLU A 262 -6.22 -20.01 4.00
CA GLU A 262 -4.95 -19.50 3.49
C GLU A 262 -5.13 -19.22 1.99
N LEU A 263 -4.82 -17.99 1.56
CA LEU A 263 -4.96 -17.53 0.18
C LEU A 263 -3.57 -17.41 -0.46
N TYR A 264 -3.43 -18.06 -1.60
CA TYR A 264 -2.21 -18.06 -2.39
C TYR A 264 -2.47 -17.65 -3.84
N VAL A 265 -1.50 -16.96 -4.42
CA VAL A 265 -1.49 -16.62 -5.84
C VAL A 265 -0.64 -17.65 -6.58
N ILE A 266 -1.28 -18.46 -7.44
CA ILE A 266 -0.57 -19.45 -8.27
C ILE A 266 0.00 -18.79 -9.52
N ASN A 267 -0.81 -17.91 -10.13
CA ASN A 267 -0.41 -17.07 -11.25
C ASN A 267 -1.39 -15.90 -11.39
N ASP A 268 -1.20 -15.10 -12.44
CA ASP A 268 -1.96 -13.90 -12.77
C ASP A 268 -3.44 -14.12 -13.11
N SER A 269 -3.91 -15.38 -13.13
CA SER A 269 -5.29 -15.78 -13.40
C SER A 269 -5.82 -16.90 -12.49
N THR A 270 -5.00 -17.41 -11.56
CA THR A 270 -5.36 -18.53 -10.68
C THR A 270 -4.96 -18.25 -9.24
N ILE A 271 -5.91 -18.40 -8.33
CA ILE A 271 -5.69 -18.39 -6.89
C ILE A 271 -5.97 -19.77 -6.29
N GLU A 272 -5.32 -20.06 -5.18
CA GLU A 272 -5.59 -21.24 -4.36
C GLU A 272 -6.12 -20.80 -2.99
N LEU A 273 -7.18 -21.46 -2.55
CA LEU A 273 -7.78 -21.32 -1.22
C LEU A 273 -7.61 -22.63 -0.46
N TYR A 274 -6.78 -22.65 0.57
CA TYR A 274 -6.66 -23.77 1.48
C TYR A 274 -7.58 -23.57 2.68
N HIS A 275 -8.64 -24.37 2.76
CA HIS A 275 -9.62 -24.29 3.85
C HIS A 275 -9.05 -24.91 5.12
N VAL A 276 -8.72 -24.06 6.08
CA VAL A 276 -7.89 -24.42 7.24
C VAL A 276 -8.55 -25.44 8.16
N SER A 277 -9.87 -25.37 8.33
CA SER A 277 -10.58 -26.27 9.24
C SER A 277 -10.73 -27.68 8.67
N SER A 278 -10.94 -27.80 7.36
CA SER A 278 -11.16 -29.07 6.67
C SER A 278 -9.88 -29.71 6.16
N GLY A 279 -8.86 -28.91 5.84
CA GLY A 279 -7.67 -29.33 5.11
C GLY A 279 -7.90 -29.50 3.60
N THR A 280 -9.03 -29.04 3.06
CA THR A 280 -9.34 -29.09 1.62
C THR A 280 -8.69 -27.93 0.88
N VAL A 281 -8.19 -28.20 -0.32
CA VAL A 281 -7.61 -27.19 -1.23
C VAL A 281 -8.56 -26.97 -2.39
N TYR A 282 -8.79 -25.72 -2.73
CA TYR A 282 -9.54 -25.31 -3.91
C TYR A 282 -8.68 -24.41 -4.78
N GLU A 283 -8.72 -24.59 -6.11
CA GLU A 283 -8.17 -23.61 -7.04
C GLU A 283 -9.31 -22.93 -7.79
N PHE A 284 -9.20 -21.62 -7.95
CA PHE A 284 -10.13 -20.82 -8.71
C PHE A 284 -9.41 -20.09 -9.83
N THR A 285 -10.01 -20.12 -11.02
CA THR A 285 -9.53 -19.41 -12.20
C THR A 285 -10.43 -18.22 -12.53
N GLY A 286 -9.82 -17.06 -12.77
CA GLY A 286 -10.54 -15.83 -13.11
C GLY A 286 -11.24 -15.92 -14.47
N ARG A 287 -12.51 -15.48 -14.52
CA ARG A 287 -13.30 -15.33 -15.75
C ARG A 287 -13.84 -13.92 -15.91
N GLY A 288 -13.94 -13.48 -17.16
CA GLY A 288 -14.37 -12.12 -17.49
C GLY A 288 -13.32 -11.09 -17.08
N TYR A 289 -12.09 -11.25 -17.59
CA TYR A 289 -10.98 -10.32 -17.35
C TYR A 289 -11.39 -8.86 -17.65
N ILE A 290 -11.09 -7.97 -16.72
CA ILE A 290 -11.39 -6.55 -16.79
C ILE A 290 -10.09 -5.81 -17.12
N GLN A 291 -9.96 -5.39 -18.38
CA GLN A 291 -8.78 -4.64 -18.81
C GLN A 291 -8.87 -3.18 -18.34
N TYR A 292 -7.87 -2.72 -17.59
CA TYR A 292 -7.71 -1.32 -17.22
C TYR A 292 -6.79 -0.64 -18.24
N LEU A 293 -7.35 -0.43 -19.44
CA LEU A 293 -6.66 0.25 -20.54
C LEU A 293 -6.35 1.72 -20.20
N LYS A 294 -5.39 2.29 -20.94
CA LYS A 294 -5.34 3.74 -21.19
C LYS A 294 -6.74 4.20 -21.57
N SER A 295 -7.44 4.92 -20.71
CA SER A 295 -8.82 5.22 -20.99
C SER A 295 -9.20 6.61 -20.54
N SER A 296 -9.62 7.39 -21.53
CA SER A 296 -10.43 8.60 -21.42
C SER A 296 -11.80 8.34 -20.79
N ASP A 297 -12.18 7.07 -20.59
CA ASP A 297 -13.40 6.71 -19.88
C ASP A 297 -13.16 6.72 -18.37
N VAL A 298 -14.09 7.37 -17.68
CA VAL A 298 -14.23 7.53 -16.23
C VAL A 298 -14.31 6.18 -15.47
N THR A 299 -14.14 5.05 -16.16
CA THR A 299 -14.37 3.67 -15.70
C THR A 299 -13.10 2.90 -15.32
N GLY A 300 -11.91 3.46 -15.53
CA GLY A 300 -10.66 2.81 -15.08
C GLY A 300 -10.59 2.79 -13.55
N LYS A 301 -10.55 1.59 -12.95
CA LYS A 301 -10.42 1.43 -11.49
C LYS A 301 -9.11 2.05 -11.03
N LYS A 302 -9.22 3.01 -10.11
CA LYS A 302 -8.06 3.63 -9.47
C LYS A 302 -7.57 2.73 -8.35
N ARG A 303 -6.25 2.66 -8.15
CA ARG A 303 -5.73 2.10 -6.90
C ARG A 303 -6.07 3.07 -5.77
N SER A 304 -6.20 2.56 -4.58
CA SER A 304 -6.43 3.26 -3.33
C SER A 304 -5.54 2.60 -2.30
N LYS A 305 -5.10 3.41 -1.35
CA LYS A 305 -4.40 2.91 -0.18
C LYS A 305 -5.26 1.86 0.51
N THR A 306 -4.70 0.69 0.71
CA THR A 306 -5.39 -0.41 1.38
C THR A 306 -4.46 -0.91 2.46
N LYS A 307 -4.94 -0.93 3.70
CA LYS A 307 -4.22 -1.51 4.82
C LYS A 307 -5.05 -2.65 5.37
N ASN A 308 -4.59 -3.87 5.13
CA ASN A 308 -5.24 -5.03 5.68
C ASN A 308 -4.98 -5.08 7.20
N PRO A 309 -5.93 -5.60 7.99
CA PRO A 309 -5.61 -6.09 9.32
C PRO A 309 -4.53 -7.18 9.26
N THR A 310 -3.77 -7.32 10.34
CA THR A 310 -2.69 -8.32 10.44
C THR A 310 -3.13 -9.48 11.30
N MET A 311 -2.87 -10.71 10.86
CA MET A 311 -2.99 -11.93 11.65
C MET A 311 -1.61 -12.51 11.97
N ASN A 312 -1.57 -13.32 13.03
CA ASN A 312 -0.41 -14.13 13.39
C ASN A 312 -0.84 -15.58 13.36
N VAL A 313 -0.82 -16.20 12.19
CA VAL A 313 -1.13 -17.62 12.02
C VAL A 313 0.09 -18.40 11.55
N THR A 314 0.18 -19.64 11.99
CA THR A 314 1.18 -20.56 11.45
C THR A 314 0.67 -21.09 10.12
N ARG A 315 1.40 -20.79 9.04
CA ARG A 315 1.18 -21.38 7.71
C ARG A 315 1.04 -22.90 7.85
N GLN A 316 -0.08 -23.43 7.38
CA GLN A 316 -0.40 -24.85 7.46
C GLN A 316 -0.06 -25.57 6.16
N ARG A 317 -0.16 -24.88 5.02
CA ARG A 317 0.19 -25.42 3.72
C ARG A 317 1.54 -24.90 3.23
N ASN A 318 2.45 -25.83 2.95
CA ASN A 318 3.68 -25.54 2.24
C ASN A 318 3.42 -25.71 0.74
N MET A 319 3.64 -24.63 -0.02
CA MET A 319 3.72 -24.66 -1.47
C MET A 319 5.12 -25.08 -1.92
#